data_AF-A0A521RK33-F1
#
_entry.id   AF-A0A521RK33-F1
#
_cell.length_a   1.000
_cell.length_b   1.000
_cell.length_c   1.000
_cell.angle_alpha   90.00
_cell.angle_beta   90.00
_cell.angle_gamma   90.00
#
_symmetry.space_group_name_H-M   'P 1'
#
loop_
_entity.id
_entity.type
_entity.pdbx_description
1 polymer ?
#
loop_
_entity_poly.entity_id
_entity_poly.type
_entity_poly.pdbx_seq_one_letter_code
_entity_poly.pdbx_strand_id
1 'polypeptide(L)'
;MGEISVGSISIPVDVIFVGAALLIVLAVLWLGVKLFFLPLRLVWRLGRDLATQIGVIPLMLVLVWTAAFEPAPFLYLWRWSLRFGQALLSETPRRFANLVNQVHESCIRANYNCAEAANVAGYQLWTTAIGNPIREFEIPPGIASAVLAFAIGMTVAVAARQDLAGNGVLRSGSRTVLALGASFLLALYLSIVAIIAIPIFGERVEDTSSYRSRLAAQLKEAIAAADTKYSIDELDAAKKALPNIDDVDIALRGFAKSAWLVQLGAWEESRGRLASALALQKEAAEFAKHLEGHFQASNEGRVGGIATSRHATMLTNSFQLWLATYRERLEGCFAVLRQDLQSLRQVHSDLLVIKLEPNTVRNALNEVDGAFRNQSRRATCYDDIRPYTKEYILDRSGPVETLGHFGTAAAWLLRTESQELALIVGLLGFGFFGALAASFIKEFAGTPGNELPAVGFILPALVRGVGAAILVFLLAKGGTAILTRGDASPNAYAIFVACFVAAVFSEDVWSWARTRQKRQFDGDNGSDSSKPAAQPTENSANETDRATTDSRPAT
;
A
#
# COMPACT_ATOMS: atom_id res chain seq x y z
N MET A 1 -58.56 -3.46 19.19
CA MET A 1 -57.42 -4.36 19.42
C MET A 1 -58.03 -5.68 19.87
N GLY A 2 -58.02 -6.70 19.01
CA GLY A 2 -58.72 -7.95 19.28
C GLY A 2 -57.86 -8.86 20.16
N GLU A 3 -58.41 -9.36 21.26
CA GLU A 3 -57.80 -10.42 22.05
C GLU A 3 -58.33 -11.77 21.54
N ILE A 4 -57.42 -12.68 21.18
CA ILE A 4 -57.79 -14.05 20.82
C ILE A 4 -57.62 -14.89 22.08
N SER A 5 -58.74 -15.22 22.73
CA SER A 5 -58.77 -16.05 23.93
C SER A 5 -58.78 -17.53 23.56
N VAL A 6 -57.71 -18.25 23.88
CA VAL A 6 -57.66 -19.72 23.83
C VAL A 6 -57.37 -20.22 25.25
N GLY A 7 -58.44 -20.57 25.97
CA GLY A 7 -58.34 -20.97 27.39
C GLY A 7 -58.09 -19.79 28.34
N SER A 8 -57.52 -20.06 29.52
CA SER A 8 -57.29 -19.09 30.60
C SER A 8 -56.07 -18.18 30.39
N ILE A 9 -55.47 -18.14 29.20
CA ILE A 9 -54.27 -17.35 28.89
C ILE A 9 -54.59 -16.38 27.76
N SER A 10 -54.67 -15.08 28.08
CA SER A 10 -54.80 -14.00 27.12
C SER A 10 -53.41 -13.58 26.62
N ILE A 11 -53.09 -13.87 25.34
CA ILE A 11 -51.84 -13.43 24.71
C ILE A 11 -52.15 -12.22 23.81
N PRO A 12 -51.45 -11.08 23.97
CA PRO A 12 -51.65 -9.92 23.11
C PRO A 12 -51.30 -10.27 21.65
N VAL A 13 -52.16 -9.89 20.70
CA VAL A 13 -51.95 -10.18 19.27
C VAL A 13 -50.62 -9.62 18.75
N ASP A 14 -50.12 -8.53 19.33
CA ASP A 14 -48.82 -7.94 19.00
C ASP A 14 -47.65 -8.88 19.34
N VAL A 15 -47.76 -9.69 20.40
CA VAL A 15 -46.73 -10.68 20.78
C VAL A 15 -46.69 -11.84 19.78
N ILE A 16 -47.85 -12.22 19.23
CA ILE A 16 -47.94 -13.25 18.18
C ILE A 16 -47.33 -12.74 16.88
N PHE A 17 -47.58 -11.49 16.50
CA PHE A 17 -46.99 -10.89 15.30
C PHE A 17 -45.48 -10.70 15.42
N VAL A 18 -44.99 -10.25 16.58
CA VAL A 18 -43.54 -10.13 16.83
C VAL A 18 -42.88 -11.51 16.85
N GLY A 19 -43.52 -12.51 17.45
CA GLY A 19 -43.04 -13.90 17.43
C GLY A 19 -42.98 -14.50 16.02
N ALA A 20 -44.01 -14.27 15.21
CA ALA A 20 -44.05 -14.73 13.82
C ALA A 20 -43.01 -14.01 12.94
N ALA A 21 -42.85 -12.70 13.10
CA ALA A 21 -41.85 -11.92 12.37
C ALA A 21 -40.42 -12.35 12.75
N LEU A 22 -40.15 -12.60 14.04
CA LEU A 22 -38.86 -13.12 14.50
C LEU A 22 -38.58 -14.51 13.94
N LEU A 23 -39.59 -15.38 13.87
CA LEU A 23 -39.48 -16.72 13.27
C LEU A 23 -39.18 -16.65 11.77
N ILE A 24 -39.82 -15.73 11.03
CA ILE A 24 -39.55 -15.51 9.61
C ILE A 24 -38.13 -14.98 9.41
N VAL A 25 -37.68 -14.02 10.21
CA VAL A 25 -36.31 -13.48 10.15
C VAL A 25 -35.28 -14.57 10.47
N LEU A 26 -35.52 -15.39 11.49
CA LEU A 26 -34.66 -16.53 11.84
C LEU A 26 -34.67 -17.61 10.76
N ALA A 27 -35.81 -17.87 10.12
CA ALA A 27 -35.91 -18.80 9.01
C ALA A 27 -35.16 -18.29 7.78
N VAL A 28 -35.27 -17.00 7.44
CA VAL A 28 -34.53 -16.36 6.34
C VAL A 28 -33.03 -16.30 6.63
N LEU A 29 -32.61 -15.99 7.86
CA LEU A 29 -31.21 -16.05 8.30
C LEU A 29 -30.67 -17.48 8.24
N TRP A 30 -31.44 -18.47 8.70
CA TRP A 30 -31.05 -19.87 8.63
C TRP A 30 -30.94 -20.37 7.19
N LEU A 31 -31.88 -19.98 6.32
CA LEU A 31 -31.86 -20.28 4.90
C LEU A 31 -30.67 -19.60 4.22
N GLY A 32 -30.40 -18.34 4.56
CA GLY A 32 -29.26 -17.55 4.09
C GLY A 32 -27.92 -18.13 4.52
N VAL A 33 -27.79 -18.56 5.77
CA VAL A 33 -26.60 -19.29 6.27
C VAL A 33 -26.45 -20.62 5.54
N LYS A 34 -27.55 -21.37 5.34
CA LYS A 34 -27.50 -22.62 4.54
C LYS A 34 -27.09 -22.37 3.08
N LEU A 35 -27.56 -21.28 2.46
CA LEU A 35 -27.23 -20.86 1.09
C LEU A 35 -25.80 -20.35 0.98
N PHE A 36 -25.30 -19.62 1.97
CA PHE A 36 -23.95 -19.06 2.02
C PHE A 36 -22.88 -20.14 2.23
N PHE A 37 -23.18 -21.14 3.06
CA PHE A 37 -22.33 -22.33 3.22
C PHE A 37 -22.65 -23.42 2.20
N LEU A 38 -23.65 -23.25 1.34
CA LEU A 38 -23.97 -24.19 0.26
C LEU A 38 -22.79 -24.36 -0.71
N PRO A 39 -22.12 -23.32 -1.23
CA PRO A 39 -20.94 -23.49 -2.08
C PRO A 39 -19.76 -24.08 -1.32
N LEU A 40 -19.57 -23.81 -0.04
CA LEU A 40 -18.48 -24.42 0.75
C LEU A 40 -18.76 -25.89 1.05
N ARG A 41 -20.02 -26.25 1.36
CA ARG A 41 -20.47 -27.64 1.53
C ARG A 41 -20.54 -28.40 0.21
N LEU A 42 -20.91 -27.74 -0.88
CA LEU A 42 -20.85 -28.28 -2.23
C LEU A 42 -19.38 -28.46 -2.59
N VAL A 43 -18.49 -27.49 -2.49
CA VAL A 43 -17.05 -27.67 -2.77
C VAL A 43 -16.40 -28.72 -1.88
N TRP A 44 -16.84 -28.89 -0.63
CA TRP A 44 -16.31 -29.94 0.26
C TRP A 44 -16.89 -31.33 -0.08
N ARG A 45 -18.21 -31.48 -0.27
CA ARG A 45 -18.81 -32.76 -0.69
C ARG A 45 -18.51 -33.11 -2.13
N LEU A 46 -18.69 -32.16 -3.05
CA LEU A 46 -18.31 -32.27 -4.44
C LEU A 46 -16.80 -32.46 -4.54
N GLY A 47 -15.93 -31.64 -3.96
CA GLY A 47 -14.46 -31.80 -4.12
C GLY A 47 -13.90 -33.18 -3.75
N ARG A 48 -14.62 -33.99 -2.96
CA ARG A 48 -14.26 -35.37 -2.64
C ARG A 48 -14.80 -36.41 -3.64
N ASP A 49 -15.96 -36.17 -4.25
CA ASP A 49 -16.60 -37.06 -5.24
C ASP A 49 -16.52 -36.55 -6.70
N LEU A 50 -16.07 -35.31 -6.93
CA LEU A 50 -16.04 -34.64 -8.23
C LEU A 50 -14.78 -34.80 -9.03
N ALA A 51 -13.68 -35.19 -8.39
CA ALA A 51 -12.43 -35.41 -9.10
C ALA A 51 -12.58 -36.50 -10.18
N THR A 52 -13.70 -37.23 -10.19
CA THR A 52 -13.96 -38.32 -11.14
C THR A 52 -15.21 -38.15 -12.01
N GLN A 53 -16.17 -37.23 -11.76
CA GLN A 53 -17.50 -37.34 -12.41
C GLN A 53 -18.32 -36.09 -12.80
N ILE A 54 -17.86 -34.83 -12.73
CA ILE A 54 -18.75 -33.72 -13.12
C ILE A 54 -18.81 -33.41 -14.63
N GLY A 55 -20.04 -33.45 -15.15
CA GLY A 55 -20.42 -32.95 -16.47
C GLY A 55 -20.51 -31.42 -16.54
N VAL A 56 -20.39 -30.90 -17.76
CA VAL A 56 -20.11 -29.48 -18.10
C VAL A 56 -21.14 -28.46 -17.58
N ILE A 57 -22.38 -28.88 -17.34
CA ILE A 57 -23.52 -27.97 -17.05
C ILE A 57 -23.42 -27.32 -15.64
N PRO A 58 -23.21 -28.06 -14.54
CA PRO A 58 -22.99 -27.45 -13.22
C PRO A 58 -21.75 -26.55 -13.14
N LEU A 59 -20.69 -26.87 -13.90
CA LEU A 59 -19.48 -26.04 -13.98
C LEU A 59 -19.79 -24.68 -14.63
N MET A 60 -20.57 -24.69 -15.72
CA MET A 60 -21.03 -23.49 -16.40
C MET A 60 -21.96 -22.65 -15.51
N LEU A 61 -22.81 -23.27 -14.69
CA LEU A 61 -23.69 -22.55 -13.76
C LEU A 61 -22.92 -21.84 -12.63
N VAL A 62 -21.86 -22.45 -12.10
CA VAL A 62 -20.98 -21.81 -11.10
C VAL A 62 -20.21 -20.66 -11.75
N LEU A 63 -19.69 -20.85 -12.96
CA LEU A 63 -18.98 -19.80 -13.72
C LEU A 63 -19.91 -18.61 -14.06
N VAL A 64 -21.12 -18.88 -14.55
CA VAL A 64 -22.14 -17.87 -14.84
C VAL A 64 -22.56 -17.14 -13.57
N TRP A 65 -22.69 -17.84 -12.44
CA TRP A 65 -23.07 -17.22 -11.17
C TRP A 65 -21.95 -16.34 -10.57
N THR A 66 -20.68 -16.75 -10.72
CA THR A 66 -19.53 -15.90 -10.37
C THR A 66 -19.34 -14.70 -11.31
N ALA A 67 -19.82 -14.79 -12.55
CA ALA A 67 -19.76 -13.69 -13.52
C ALA A 67 -20.97 -12.75 -13.44
N ALA A 68 -22.12 -13.19 -12.90
CA ALA A 68 -23.37 -12.42 -12.91
C ALA A 68 -23.56 -11.47 -11.71
N PHE A 69 -22.83 -11.66 -10.60
CA PHE A 69 -22.94 -10.81 -9.39
C PHE A 69 -21.70 -9.93 -9.18
N GLU A 70 -21.27 -9.23 -10.24
CA GLU A 70 -20.14 -8.29 -10.22
C GLU A 70 -20.51 -6.96 -9.54
N PRO A 71 -19.84 -6.61 -8.44
CA PRO A 71 -19.21 -5.31 -8.36
C PRO A 71 -17.73 -5.52 -8.66
N ALA A 72 -17.26 -4.87 -9.74
CA ALA A 72 -15.84 -4.80 -10.12
C ALA A 72 -14.84 -4.65 -8.94
N PRO A 73 -15.11 -3.86 -7.88
CA PRO A 73 -14.21 -3.80 -6.73
C PRO A 73 -14.05 -5.11 -5.95
N PHE A 74 -15.07 -5.98 -5.89
CA PHE A 74 -14.97 -7.27 -5.21
C PHE A 74 -14.12 -8.27 -6.00
N LEU A 75 -14.26 -8.34 -7.33
CA LEU A 75 -13.40 -9.20 -8.16
C LEU A 75 -11.95 -8.72 -8.16
N TYR A 76 -11.72 -7.41 -8.15
CA TYR A 76 -10.40 -6.84 -7.94
C TYR A 76 -9.82 -7.30 -6.60
N LEU A 77 -10.56 -7.09 -5.50
CA LEU A 77 -10.12 -7.47 -4.15
C LEU A 77 -9.94 -8.98 -3.96
N TRP A 78 -10.79 -9.80 -4.59
CA TRP A 78 -10.73 -11.26 -4.53
C TRP A 78 -9.57 -11.82 -5.36
N ARG A 79 -9.37 -11.35 -6.60
CA ARG A 79 -8.18 -11.71 -7.39
C ARG A 79 -6.91 -11.21 -6.72
N TRP A 80 -6.96 -10.02 -6.13
CA TRP A 80 -5.87 -9.45 -5.35
C TRP A 80 -5.53 -10.34 -4.16
N SER A 81 -6.51 -10.71 -3.33
CA SER A 81 -6.30 -11.56 -2.14
C SER A 81 -5.88 -12.98 -2.49
N LEU A 82 -6.36 -13.56 -3.60
CA LEU A 82 -5.90 -14.84 -4.11
C LEU A 82 -4.44 -14.80 -4.59
N ARG A 83 -4.07 -13.80 -5.41
CA ARG A 83 -2.69 -13.66 -5.91
C ARG A 83 -1.71 -13.34 -4.80
N PHE A 84 -2.09 -12.43 -3.91
CA PHE A 84 -1.30 -12.09 -2.72
C PHE A 84 -1.18 -13.29 -1.77
N GLY A 85 -2.29 -13.99 -1.51
CA GLY A 85 -2.29 -15.21 -0.70
C GLY A 85 -1.44 -16.32 -1.30
N GLN A 86 -1.48 -16.51 -2.63
CA GLN A 86 -0.61 -17.46 -3.33
C GLN A 86 0.87 -17.06 -3.22
N ALA A 87 1.20 -15.79 -3.48
CA ALA A 87 2.56 -15.28 -3.33
C ALA A 87 3.08 -15.47 -1.90
N LEU A 88 2.24 -15.22 -0.89
CA LEU A 88 2.64 -15.21 0.52
C LEU A 88 2.61 -16.59 1.19
N LEU A 89 1.66 -17.46 0.84
CA LEU A 89 1.49 -18.78 1.46
C LEU A 89 2.17 -19.93 0.70
N SER A 90 2.35 -19.83 -0.62
CA SER A 90 2.96 -20.91 -1.40
C SER A 90 4.33 -20.54 -1.96
N GLU A 91 4.46 -19.34 -2.55
CA GLU A 91 5.73 -18.97 -3.19
C GLU A 91 6.78 -18.49 -2.18
N THR A 92 6.38 -17.65 -1.22
CA THR A 92 7.31 -17.10 -0.22
C THR A 92 7.92 -18.20 0.66
N PRO A 93 7.16 -19.14 1.26
CA PRO A 93 7.74 -20.19 2.11
C PRO A 93 8.60 -21.16 1.30
N ARG A 94 8.22 -21.47 0.06
CA ARG A 94 9.01 -22.32 -0.83
C ARG A 94 10.34 -21.67 -1.22
N ARG A 95 10.33 -20.39 -1.58
CA ARG A 95 11.55 -19.63 -1.89
C ARG A 95 12.41 -19.44 -0.64
N PHE A 96 11.80 -19.16 0.51
CA PHE A 96 12.48 -19.08 1.80
C PHE A 96 13.14 -20.41 2.16
N ALA A 97 12.45 -21.54 2.03
CA ALA A 97 13.02 -22.86 2.29
C ALA A 97 14.21 -23.16 1.38
N ASN A 98 14.10 -22.87 0.08
CA ASN A 98 15.22 -23.04 -0.87
C ASN A 98 16.43 -22.18 -0.49
N LEU A 99 16.17 -20.95 -0.06
CA LEU A 99 17.18 -19.97 0.32
C LEU A 99 17.86 -20.33 1.66
N VAL A 100 17.09 -20.80 2.64
CA VAL A 100 17.61 -21.36 3.90
C VAL A 100 18.47 -22.59 3.62
N ASN A 101 18.04 -23.49 2.74
CA ASN A 101 18.83 -24.65 2.35
C ASN A 101 20.13 -24.24 1.65
N GLN A 102 20.10 -23.24 0.76
CA GLN A 102 21.31 -22.69 0.13
C GLN A 102 22.27 -22.08 1.15
N VAL A 103 21.77 -21.28 2.11
CA VAL A 103 22.59 -20.70 3.17
C VAL A 103 23.19 -21.79 4.06
N HIS A 104 22.39 -22.79 4.42
CA HIS A 104 22.82 -23.91 5.24
C HIS A 104 23.94 -24.73 4.55
N GLU A 105 23.76 -25.09 3.28
CA GLU A 105 24.79 -25.80 2.51
C GLU A 105 26.07 -24.97 2.33
N SER A 106 25.93 -23.66 2.10
CA SER A 106 27.06 -22.74 1.94
C SER A 106 27.82 -22.55 3.25
N CYS A 107 27.11 -22.43 4.37
CA CYS A 107 27.70 -22.37 5.70
C CYS A 107 28.48 -23.63 6.07
N ILE A 108 27.89 -24.81 5.81
CA ILE A 108 28.50 -26.09 6.20
C ILE A 108 29.71 -26.43 5.32
N ARG A 109 29.63 -26.23 4.00
CA ARG A 109 30.72 -26.65 3.10
C ARG A 109 31.90 -25.70 3.08
N ALA A 110 31.67 -24.40 3.34
CA ALA A 110 32.65 -23.39 2.95
C ALA A 110 33.41 -22.78 4.14
N ASN A 111 33.06 -23.08 5.40
CA ASN A 111 33.68 -22.46 6.58
C ASN A 111 33.64 -20.91 6.53
N TYR A 112 32.66 -20.35 5.81
CA TYR A 112 32.45 -18.91 5.66
C TYR A 112 31.64 -18.34 6.81
N ASN A 113 31.76 -17.03 7.00
CA ASN A 113 31.01 -16.29 8.01
C ASN A 113 29.49 -16.33 7.68
N CYS A 114 28.74 -17.18 8.39
CA CYS A 114 27.32 -17.41 8.14
C CYS A 114 26.45 -16.16 8.18
N ALA A 115 26.89 -15.12 8.89
CA ALA A 115 26.21 -13.83 8.94
C ALA A 115 26.13 -13.16 7.56
N GLU A 116 27.17 -13.29 6.73
CA GLU A 116 27.23 -12.64 5.42
C GLU A 116 26.36 -13.38 4.40
N ALA A 117 26.40 -14.72 4.41
CA ALA A 117 25.51 -15.54 3.60
C ALA A 117 24.03 -15.30 3.97
N ALA A 118 23.71 -15.16 5.26
CA ALA A 118 22.37 -14.84 5.72
C ALA A 118 21.89 -13.45 5.26
N ASN A 119 22.77 -12.44 5.26
CA ASN A 119 22.45 -11.08 4.79
C ASN A 119 22.17 -11.05 3.28
N VAL A 120 23.03 -11.68 2.47
CA VAL A 120 22.84 -11.77 1.01
C VAL A 120 21.54 -12.51 0.68
N ALA A 121 21.28 -13.61 1.39
CA ALA A 121 20.07 -14.38 1.26
C ALA A 121 18.82 -13.55 1.66
N GLY A 122 18.88 -12.83 2.78
CA GLY A 122 17.80 -11.93 3.22
C GLY A 122 17.49 -10.86 2.19
N TYR A 123 18.52 -10.28 1.56
CA TYR A 123 18.35 -9.30 0.47
C TYR A 123 17.76 -9.92 -0.80
N GLN A 124 18.16 -11.14 -1.18
CA GLN A 124 17.57 -11.85 -2.32
C GLN A 124 16.11 -12.24 -2.08
N LEU A 125 15.78 -12.69 -0.87
CA LEU A 125 14.40 -12.95 -0.46
C LEU A 125 13.55 -11.68 -0.57
N TRP A 126 14.07 -10.55 -0.05
CA TRP A 126 13.43 -9.25 -0.15
C TRP A 126 13.19 -8.84 -1.59
N THR A 127 14.21 -8.89 -2.44
CA THR A 127 14.09 -8.38 -3.82
C THR A 127 13.22 -9.25 -4.72
N THR A 128 13.21 -10.57 -4.52
CA THR A 128 12.61 -11.51 -5.48
C THR A 128 11.29 -12.14 -5.03
N ALA A 129 11.16 -12.52 -3.76
CA ALA A 129 9.97 -13.22 -3.26
C ALA A 129 8.91 -12.24 -2.76
N ILE A 130 9.36 -11.11 -2.22
CA ILE A 130 8.51 -10.15 -1.51
C ILE A 130 8.39 -8.85 -2.31
N GLY A 131 9.52 -8.30 -2.74
CA GLY A 131 9.64 -6.99 -3.36
C GLY A 131 9.11 -6.90 -4.78
N ASN A 132 9.10 -8.00 -5.54
CA ASN A 132 8.46 -8.03 -6.87
C ASN A 132 6.93 -7.98 -6.77
N PRO A 133 6.28 -8.84 -5.96
CA PRO A 133 4.86 -8.69 -5.68
C PRO A 133 4.52 -7.31 -5.14
N ILE A 134 5.26 -6.80 -4.13
CA ILE A 134 5.02 -5.46 -3.57
C ILE A 134 5.08 -4.36 -4.63
N ARG A 135 6.08 -4.40 -5.52
CA ARG A 135 6.24 -3.41 -6.59
C ARG A 135 5.17 -3.52 -7.66
N GLU A 136 4.80 -4.75 -8.05
CA GLU A 136 3.74 -5.00 -9.04
C GLU A 136 2.36 -4.60 -8.51
N PHE A 137 2.15 -4.68 -7.20
CA PHE A 137 0.89 -4.30 -6.54
C PHE A 137 0.88 -2.88 -5.97
N GLU A 138 1.92 -2.08 -6.22
CA GLU A 138 2.11 -0.73 -5.68
C GLU A 138 1.86 -0.64 -4.16
N ILE A 139 2.16 -1.73 -3.44
CA ILE A 139 1.94 -1.79 -2.00
C ILE A 139 2.98 -0.87 -1.35
N PRO A 140 2.55 0.06 -0.49
CA PRO A 140 3.48 1.00 0.12
C PRO A 140 4.48 0.25 0.99
N PRO A 141 5.73 0.70 1.05
CA PRO A 141 6.79 0.04 1.81
C PRO A 141 6.39 -0.20 3.28
N GLY A 142 5.56 0.67 3.88
CA GLY A 142 5.01 0.47 5.23
C GLY A 142 4.11 -0.77 5.37
N ILE A 143 3.10 -0.95 4.52
CA ILE A 143 2.20 -2.13 4.56
C ILE A 143 2.97 -3.40 4.19
N ALA A 144 3.84 -3.30 3.17
CA ALA A 144 4.75 -4.34 2.78
C ALA A 144 5.60 -4.84 3.95
N SER A 145 6.17 -3.93 4.73
CA SER A 145 6.98 -4.28 5.90
C SER A 145 6.17 -4.94 7.02
N ALA A 146 4.94 -4.48 7.29
CA ALA A 146 4.06 -5.06 8.30
C ALA A 146 3.56 -6.46 7.90
N VAL A 147 3.12 -6.60 6.64
CA VAL A 147 2.77 -7.89 6.02
C VAL A 147 3.95 -8.83 6.06
N LEU A 148 5.15 -8.34 5.73
CA LEU A 148 6.35 -9.16 5.75
C LEU A 148 6.70 -9.61 7.17
N ALA A 149 6.66 -8.72 8.15
CA ALA A 149 6.90 -9.07 9.54
C ALA A 149 5.93 -10.16 10.02
N PHE A 150 4.67 -10.07 9.60
CA PHE A 150 3.68 -11.10 9.88
C PHE A 150 3.92 -12.40 9.10
N ALA A 151 4.25 -12.32 7.81
CA ALA A 151 4.56 -13.48 6.98
C ALA A 151 5.79 -14.23 7.50
N ILE A 152 6.83 -13.50 7.92
CA ILE A 152 8.01 -14.05 8.58
C ILE A 152 7.62 -14.66 9.91
N GLY A 153 6.85 -13.96 10.75
CA GLY A 153 6.37 -14.48 12.03
C GLY A 153 5.57 -15.79 11.87
N MET A 154 4.67 -15.84 10.88
CA MET A 154 3.87 -17.01 10.54
C MET A 154 4.72 -18.14 9.94
N THR A 155 5.66 -17.82 9.04
CA THR A 155 6.54 -18.83 8.42
C THR A 155 7.48 -19.42 9.47
N VAL A 156 8.03 -18.60 10.38
CA VAL A 156 8.81 -19.07 11.54
C VAL A 156 7.96 -19.94 12.45
N ALA A 157 6.71 -19.55 12.73
CA ALA A 157 5.77 -20.34 13.53
C ALA A 157 5.41 -21.69 12.88
N VAL A 158 5.18 -21.71 11.57
CA VAL A 158 4.79 -22.92 10.82
C VAL A 158 5.99 -23.84 10.60
N ALA A 159 7.14 -23.30 10.19
CA ALA A 159 8.38 -24.06 10.03
C ALA A 159 8.84 -24.67 11.36
N ALA A 160 8.68 -23.94 12.47
CA ALA A 160 8.96 -24.46 13.82
C ALA A 160 8.03 -25.60 14.25
N ARG A 161 6.91 -25.81 13.56
CA ARG A 161 6.00 -26.95 13.79
C ARG A 161 6.41 -28.19 12.99
N GLN A 162 7.16 -28.01 11.90
CA GLN A 162 7.56 -29.08 11.00
C GLN A 162 8.97 -29.61 11.26
N ASP A 163 9.88 -28.80 11.82
CA ASP A 163 11.26 -29.23 12.06
C ASP A 163 11.79 -28.95 13.47
N LEU A 164 12.32 -30.05 14.04
CA LEU A 164 13.29 -30.18 15.13
C LEU A 164 12.75 -30.80 16.44
N ALA A 165 12.46 -32.10 16.34
CA ALA A 165 12.68 -33.07 17.41
C ALA A 165 14.19 -33.23 17.80
N GLY A 166 15.10 -32.43 17.23
CA GLY A 166 16.52 -32.42 17.55
C GLY A 166 16.95 -31.14 18.26
N ASN A 167 17.20 -31.24 19.58
CA ASN A 167 18.10 -30.47 20.48
C ASN A 167 18.54 -29.02 20.19
N GLY A 168 17.85 -28.25 19.36
CA GLY A 168 18.18 -26.85 19.08
C GLY A 168 17.81 -25.91 20.23
N VAL A 169 18.83 -25.27 20.80
CA VAL A 169 18.90 -24.41 22.01
C VAL A 169 17.94 -23.20 22.07
N LEU A 170 17.13 -22.95 21.04
CA LEU A 170 16.07 -21.94 21.10
C LEU A 170 14.83 -22.53 21.81
N ARG A 171 14.79 -22.36 23.15
CA ARG A 171 13.66 -22.68 24.04
C ARG A 171 12.32 -22.32 23.36
N SER A 172 11.42 -23.29 23.29
CA SER A 172 10.11 -23.18 22.59
C SER A 172 9.31 -21.91 22.96
N GLY A 173 9.45 -21.40 24.18
CA GLY A 173 8.76 -20.20 24.66
C GLY A 173 9.09 -18.91 23.90
N SER A 174 10.35 -18.68 23.48
CA SER A 174 10.70 -17.40 22.83
C SER A 174 10.07 -17.24 21.44
N ARG A 175 9.90 -18.36 20.72
CA ARG A 175 9.29 -18.40 19.38
C ARG A 175 7.81 -18.04 19.43
N THR A 176 7.10 -18.57 20.42
CA THR A 176 5.69 -18.29 20.61
C THR A 176 5.45 -16.82 20.94
N VAL A 177 6.28 -16.25 21.81
CA VAL A 177 6.21 -14.82 22.16
C VAL A 177 6.45 -13.94 20.93
N LEU A 178 7.43 -14.29 20.10
CA LEU A 178 7.72 -13.56 18.86
C LEU A 178 6.56 -13.61 17.87
N ALA A 179 6.01 -14.79 17.58
CA ALA A 179 4.89 -14.96 16.65
C ALA A 179 3.62 -14.24 17.15
N LEU A 180 3.37 -14.33 18.46
CA LEU A 180 2.25 -13.67 19.10
C LEU A 180 2.40 -12.14 19.07
N GLY A 181 3.57 -11.64 19.47
CA GLY A 181 3.90 -10.22 19.46
C GLY A 181 3.77 -9.64 18.06
N ALA A 182 4.32 -10.32 17.04
CA ALA A 182 4.18 -9.89 15.64
C ALA A 182 2.71 -9.85 15.17
N SER A 183 1.90 -10.84 15.58
CA SER A 183 0.47 -10.87 15.23
C SER A 183 -0.32 -9.74 15.89
N PHE A 184 -0.06 -9.46 17.18
CA PHE A 184 -0.65 -8.31 17.87
C PHE A 184 -0.23 -6.98 17.25
N LEU A 185 1.06 -6.80 16.95
CA LEU A 185 1.58 -5.59 16.32
C LEU A 185 0.97 -5.38 14.94
N LEU A 186 0.82 -6.42 14.12
CA LEU A 186 0.14 -6.31 12.83
C LEU A 186 -1.32 -5.90 13.01
N ALA A 187 -2.05 -6.58 13.89
CA ALA A 187 -3.47 -6.30 14.10
C ALA A 187 -3.68 -4.86 14.57
N LEU A 188 -2.87 -4.41 15.53
CA LEU A 188 -2.85 -3.03 16.02
C LEU A 188 -2.46 -2.04 14.92
N TYR A 189 -1.46 -2.37 14.11
CA TYR A 189 -1.03 -1.53 12.99
C TYR A 189 -2.17 -1.28 11.99
N LEU A 190 -2.88 -2.35 11.58
CA LEU A 190 -4.03 -2.24 10.68
C LEU A 190 -5.17 -1.41 11.30
N SER A 191 -5.43 -1.58 12.60
CA SER A 191 -6.39 -0.77 13.33
C SER A 191 -6.03 0.72 13.34
N ILE A 192 -4.78 1.06 13.67
CA ILE A 192 -4.30 2.46 13.71
C ILE A 192 -4.38 3.09 12.32
N VAL A 193 -3.92 2.37 11.29
CA VAL A 193 -3.96 2.84 9.89
C VAL A 193 -5.39 3.17 9.47
N ALA A 194 -6.37 2.34 9.82
CA ALA A 194 -7.77 2.60 9.49
C ALA A 194 -8.39 3.74 10.31
N ILE A 195 -8.03 3.87 11.60
CA ILE A 195 -8.45 5.01 12.44
C ILE A 195 -7.96 6.34 11.86
N ILE A 196 -6.74 6.37 11.32
CA ILE A 196 -6.18 7.58 10.68
C ILE A 196 -6.87 7.85 9.35
N ALA A 197 -7.12 6.83 8.53
CA ALA A 197 -7.66 7.00 7.18
C ALA A 197 -9.14 7.39 7.16
N ILE A 198 -9.98 6.84 8.04
CA ILE A 198 -11.44 6.97 7.90
C ILE A 198 -12.00 8.38 8.12
N PRO A 199 -11.57 9.16 9.12
CA PRO A 199 -12.06 10.53 9.30
C PRO A 199 -11.84 11.39 8.05
N ILE A 200 -10.74 11.13 7.34
CA ILE A 200 -10.34 11.83 6.13
C ILE A 200 -11.32 11.51 4.98
N PHE A 201 -11.89 10.31 4.93
CA PHE A 201 -12.96 9.99 3.98
C PHE A 201 -14.27 10.77 4.22
N GLY A 202 -14.48 11.30 5.42
CA GLY A 202 -15.68 12.08 5.76
C GLY A 202 -15.61 13.55 5.33
N GLU A 203 -14.42 14.07 5.05
CA GLU A 203 -14.21 15.46 4.64
C GLU A 203 -14.52 15.61 3.15
N ARG A 204 -15.69 16.18 2.83
CA ARG A 204 -15.99 16.62 1.46
C ARG A 204 -15.03 17.75 1.10
N VAL A 205 -14.35 17.60 -0.04
CA VAL A 205 -13.47 18.64 -0.56
C VAL A 205 -14.32 19.85 -0.95
N GLU A 206 -14.02 21.00 -0.34
CA GLU A 206 -14.59 22.29 -0.76
C GLU A 206 -14.33 22.54 -2.25
N ASP A 207 -15.19 23.34 -2.89
CA ASP A 207 -15.02 23.69 -4.30
C ASP A 207 -13.60 24.24 -4.58
N THR A 208 -12.84 23.46 -5.36
CA THR A 208 -11.44 23.73 -5.67
C THR A 208 -11.26 24.81 -6.74
N SER A 209 -12.36 25.26 -7.36
CA SER A 209 -12.38 26.27 -8.41
C SER A 209 -11.68 27.59 -7.99
N SER A 210 -11.87 28.00 -6.74
CA SER A 210 -11.27 29.22 -6.18
C SER A 210 -9.74 29.12 -6.04
N TYR A 211 -9.21 27.95 -5.66
CA TYR A 211 -7.76 27.71 -5.56
C TYR A 211 -7.13 27.55 -6.93
N ARG A 212 -7.81 26.87 -7.86
CA ARG A 212 -7.35 26.73 -9.24
C ARG A 212 -7.23 28.09 -9.93
N SER A 213 -8.24 28.95 -9.81
CA SER A 213 -8.21 30.29 -10.39
C SER A 213 -7.10 31.15 -9.78
N ARG A 214 -6.87 31.06 -8.46
CA ARG A 214 -5.74 31.71 -7.79
C ARG A 214 -4.38 31.20 -8.29
N LEU A 215 -4.23 29.88 -8.45
CA LEU A 215 -3.02 29.27 -9.00
C LEU A 215 -2.76 29.77 -10.43
N ALA A 216 -3.76 29.73 -11.30
CA ALA A 216 -3.65 30.22 -12.67
C ALA A 216 -3.24 31.71 -12.73
N ALA A 217 -3.82 32.54 -11.85
CA ALA A 217 -3.45 33.96 -11.75
C ALA A 217 -1.98 34.13 -11.31
N GLN A 218 -1.53 33.40 -10.29
CA GLN A 218 -0.15 33.46 -9.80
C GLN A 218 0.87 32.95 -10.84
N LEU A 219 0.53 31.89 -11.58
CA LEU A 219 1.38 31.38 -12.66
C LEU A 219 1.47 32.39 -13.82
N LYS A 220 0.35 33.00 -14.20
CA LYS A 220 0.31 34.05 -15.23
C LYS A 220 1.15 35.27 -14.83
N GLU A 221 1.06 35.71 -13.58
CA GLU A 221 1.89 36.80 -13.05
C GLU A 221 3.38 36.44 -13.07
N ALA A 222 3.74 35.22 -12.66
CA ALA A 222 5.12 34.74 -12.71
C ALA A 222 5.69 34.64 -14.13
N ILE A 223 4.86 34.26 -15.12
CA ILE A 223 5.23 34.28 -16.55
C ILE A 223 5.46 35.72 -17.03
N ALA A 224 4.57 36.65 -16.69
CA ALA A 224 4.70 38.05 -17.08
C ALA A 224 5.95 38.70 -16.49
N ALA A 225 6.32 38.33 -15.26
CA ALA A 225 7.55 38.77 -14.61
C ALA A 225 8.82 38.11 -15.19
N ALA A 226 8.69 37.09 -16.06
CA ALA A 226 9.81 36.32 -16.59
C ALA A 226 10.48 36.91 -17.83
N ASP A 227 10.25 38.19 -18.13
CA ASP A 227 10.80 38.84 -19.30
C ASP A 227 12.34 38.72 -19.35
N THR A 228 12.82 38.10 -20.42
CA THR A 228 14.26 37.88 -20.64
C THR A 228 14.81 39.00 -21.49
N LYS A 229 15.79 39.74 -20.96
CA LYS A 229 16.46 40.84 -21.67
C LYS A 229 17.47 40.37 -22.73
N TYR A 230 17.63 39.07 -22.98
CA TYR A 230 18.63 38.59 -23.94
C TYR A 230 18.17 38.83 -25.37
N SER A 231 19.01 39.52 -26.14
CA SER A 231 18.83 39.66 -27.58
C SER A 231 19.84 38.80 -28.32
N ILE A 232 19.34 37.96 -29.23
CA ILE A 232 20.17 37.20 -30.18
C ILE A 232 20.95 38.16 -31.09
N ASP A 233 20.43 39.37 -31.33
CA ASP A 233 21.06 40.36 -32.20
C ASP A 233 22.43 40.78 -31.66
N GLU A 234 22.62 40.78 -30.33
CA GLU A 234 23.93 41.06 -29.73
C GLU A 234 24.97 39.99 -30.12
N LEU A 235 24.58 38.72 -30.08
CA LEU A 235 25.44 37.61 -30.49
C LEU A 235 25.72 37.64 -31.99
N ASP A 236 24.72 37.98 -32.81
CA ASP A 236 24.88 38.12 -34.25
C ASP A 236 25.79 39.30 -34.62
N ALA A 237 25.65 40.43 -33.93
CA ALA A 237 26.56 41.57 -34.09
C ALA A 237 27.99 41.20 -33.68
N ALA A 238 28.16 40.49 -32.55
CA ALA A 238 29.47 40.03 -32.11
C ALA A 238 30.11 39.03 -33.09
N LYS A 239 29.32 38.14 -33.69
CA LYS A 239 29.76 37.23 -34.75
C LYS A 239 30.17 37.98 -36.01
N LYS A 240 29.39 38.97 -36.46
CA LYS A 240 29.73 39.81 -37.62
C LYS A 240 31.02 40.60 -37.43
N ALA A 241 31.37 40.91 -36.18
CA ALA A 241 32.63 41.53 -35.81
C ALA A 241 33.82 40.55 -35.68
N LEU A 242 33.64 39.27 -36.05
CA LEU A 242 34.78 38.36 -36.16
C LEU A 242 35.65 38.74 -37.38
N PRO A 243 36.97 38.64 -37.25
CA PRO A 243 37.88 38.91 -38.36
C PRO A 243 37.77 37.85 -39.47
N ASN A 244 38.19 38.20 -40.69
CA ASN A 244 38.19 37.27 -41.81
C ASN A 244 39.34 36.26 -41.67
N ILE A 245 39.02 34.96 -41.72
CA ILE A 245 40.03 33.89 -41.61
C ILE A 245 40.96 33.83 -42.83
N ASP A 246 40.54 34.39 -43.97
CA ASP A 246 41.34 34.41 -45.19
C ASP A 246 42.58 35.33 -45.08
N ASP A 247 42.65 36.18 -44.06
CA ASP A 247 43.80 37.04 -43.74
C ASP A 247 45.00 36.27 -43.15
N VAL A 248 44.81 34.98 -42.80
CA VAL A 248 45.88 34.11 -42.27
C VAL A 248 46.79 33.60 -43.39
N ASP A 249 48.08 33.44 -43.08
CA ASP A 249 49.14 32.99 -43.98
C ASP A 249 48.75 31.70 -44.76
N ILE A 250 49.11 31.65 -46.04
CA ILE A 250 48.82 30.56 -46.99
C ILE A 250 49.24 29.20 -46.42
N ALA A 251 50.38 29.14 -45.73
CA ALA A 251 50.90 27.88 -45.18
C ALA A 251 50.04 27.27 -44.06
N LEU A 252 49.30 28.10 -43.31
CA LEU A 252 48.42 27.66 -42.21
C LEU A 252 46.94 27.63 -42.62
N ARG A 253 46.60 28.25 -43.75
CA ARG A 253 45.23 28.50 -44.21
C ARG A 253 44.35 27.26 -44.24
N GLY A 254 44.88 26.12 -44.70
CA GLY A 254 44.08 24.89 -44.81
C GLY A 254 43.58 24.36 -43.47
N PHE A 255 44.47 24.26 -42.49
CA PHE A 255 44.14 23.79 -41.14
C PHE A 255 43.36 24.84 -40.35
N ALA A 256 43.80 26.11 -40.39
CA ALA A 256 43.12 27.19 -39.67
C ALA A 256 41.68 27.37 -40.16
N LYS A 257 41.44 27.29 -41.48
CA LYS A 257 40.10 27.40 -42.07
C LYS A 257 39.19 26.24 -41.68
N SER A 258 39.69 25.00 -41.69
CA SER A 258 38.86 23.85 -41.30
C SER A 258 38.50 23.90 -39.81
N ALA A 259 39.47 24.17 -38.93
CA ALA A 259 39.23 24.29 -37.49
C ALA A 259 38.27 25.45 -37.17
N TRP A 260 38.47 26.61 -37.81
CA TRP A 260 37.59 27.77 -37.68
C TRP A 260 36.14 27.47 -38.08
N LEU A 261 35.93 26.84 -39.25
CA LEU A 261 34.59 26.49 -39.72
C LEU A 261 33.90 25.48 -38.81
N VAL A 262 34.65 24.51 -38.25
CA VAL A 262 34.10 23.54 -37.30
C VAL A 262 33.63 24.22 -36.01
N GLN A 263 34.43 25.12 -35.43
CA GLN A 263 33.99 25.87 -34.24
C GLN A 263 32.80 26.78 -34.53
N LEU A 264 32.84 27.49 -35.67
CA LEU A 264 31.76 28.39 -36.04
C LEU A 264 30.46 27.63 -36.28
N GLY A 265 30.53 26.43 -36.86
CA GLY A 265 29.38 25.53 -37.00
C GLY A 265 28.81 25.07 -35.66
N ALA A 266 29.68 24.65 -34.73
CA ALA A 266 29.25 24.25 -33.37
C ALA A 266 28.63 25.43 -32.59
N TRP A 267 29.20 26.62 -32.75
CA TRP A 267 28.66 27.86 -32.19
C TRP A 267 27.29 28.21 -32.79
N GLU A 268 27.13 28.09 -34.10
CA GLU A 268 25.86 28.33 -34.81
C GLU A 268 24.76 27.37 -34.35
N GLU A 269 25.09 26.09 -34.18
CA GLU A 269 24.16 25.08 -33.65
C GLU A 269 23.71 25.47 -32.23
N SER A 270 24.66 25.80 -31.34
CA SER A 270 24.36 26.22 -29.97
C SER A 270 23.55 27.52 -29.92
N ARG A 271 23.84 28.50 -30.79
CA ARG A 271 23.04 29.72 -30.95
C ARG A 271 21.63 29.41 -31.47
N GLY A 272 21.47 28.43 -32.35
CA GLY A 272 20.16 27.95 -32.79
C GLY A 272 19.34 27.33 -31.66
N ARG A 273 19.98 26.55 -30.77
CA ARG A 273 19.35 26.00 -29.55
C ARG A 273 18.98 27.10 -28.55
N LEU A 274 19.83 28.11 -28.38
CA LEU A 274 19.49 29.28 -27.56
C LEU A 274 18.29 30.03 -28.14
N ALA A 275 18.26 30.25 -29.45
CA ALA A 275 17.16 30.93 -30.13
C ALA A 275 15.82 30.22 -29.93
N SER A 276 15.80 28.88 -29.97
CA SER A 276 14.58 28.10 -29.69
C SER A 276 14.20 28.09 -28.21
N ALA A 277 15.18 28.23 -27.31
CA ALA A 277 14.94 28.31 -25.86
C ALA A 277 14.52 29.73 -25.39
N LEU A 278 14.82 30.78 -26.17
CA LEU A 278 14.34 32.14 -25.89
C LEU A 278 12.82 32.30 -26.04
N ALA A 279 12.12 31.28 -26.55
CA ALA A 279 10.67 31.13 -26.41
C ALA A 279 10.23 30.79 -24.97
N LEU A 280 10.92 31.33 -23.94
CA LEU A 280 10.70 31.05 -22.53
C LEU A 280 9.23 31.23 -22.14
N GLN A 281 8.58 32.30 -22.61
CA GLN A 281 7.17 32.56 -22.29
C GLN A 281 6.25 31.44 -22.77
N LYS A 282 6.52 30.85 -23.95
CA LYS A 282 5.73 29.74 -24.50
C LYS A 282 5.93 28.48 -23.66
N GLU A 283 7.17 28.11 -23.38
CA GLU A 283 7.50 26.92 -22.57
C GLU A 283 6.96 27.07 -21.13
N ALA A 284 7.07 28.26 -20.55
CA ALA A 284 6.54 28.58 -19.24
C ALA A 284 5.00 28.50 -19.20
N ALA A 285 4.31 28.96 -20.26
CA ALA A 285 2.86 28.81 -20.39
C ALA A 285 2.43 27.34 -20.54
N GLU A 286 3.18 26.53 -21.29
CA GLU A 286 2.94 25.09 -21.41
C GLU A 286 3.13 24.38 -20.07
N PHE A 287 4.19 24.69 -19.32
CA PHE A 287 4.43 24.12 -18.00
C PHE A 287 3.38 24.59 -16.98
N ALA A 288 2.99 25.86 -17.00
CA ALA A 288 1.91 26.37 -16.15
C ALA A 288 0.59 25.63 -16.39
N LYS A 289 0.21 25.41 -17.66
CA LYS A 289 -0.96 24.60 -18.03
C LYS A 289 -0.84 23.17 -17.51
N HIS A 290 0.35 22.59 -17.55
CA HIS A 290 0.59 21.26 -16.99
C HIS A 290 0.44 21.24 -15.47
N LEU A 291 0.93 22.25 -14.75
CA LEU A 291 0.73 22.39 -13.30
C LEU A 291 -0.73 22.59 -12.92
N GLU A 292 -1.50 23.35 -13.70
CA GLU A 292 -2.95 23.48 -13.51
C GLU A 292 -3.67 22.15 -13.72
N GLY A 293 -3.31 21.41 -14.78
CA GLY A 293 -3.84 20.08 -15.05
C GLY A 293 -3.47 19.07 -13.96
N HIS A 294 -2.23 19.12 -13.47
CA HIS A 294 -1.78 18.31 -12.34
C HIS A 294 -2.52 18.68 -11.05
N PHE A 295 -2.73 19.97 -10.78
CA PHE A 295 -3.55 20.43 -9.66
C PHE A 295 -4.97 19.91 -9.76
N GLN A 296 -5.60 20.00 -10.94
CA GLN A 296 -6.95 19.47 -11.16
C GLN A 296 -6.98 17.95 -10.95
N ALA A 297 -6.13 17.19 -11.65
CA ALA A 297 -6.09 15.73 -11.57
C ALA A 297 -5.74 15.21 -10.16
N SER A 298 -4.91 15.95 -9.40
CA SER A 298 -4.55 15.57 -8.03
C SER A 298 -5.59 15.94 -6.96
N ASN A 299 -6.65 16.70 -7.33
CA ASN A 299 -7.71 17.11 -6.42
C ASN A 299 -9.13 16.67 -6.88
N GLU A 300 -9.34 16.32 -8.14
CA GLU A 300 -10.59 15.70 -8.60
C GLU A 300 -10.75 14.30 -8.01
N GLY A 301 -11.95 13.98 -7.52
CA GLY A 301 -12.30 12.64 -6.99
C GLY A 301 -11.72 12.30 -5.61
N ARG A 302 -10.67 13.01 -5.17
CA ARG A 302 -10.01 12.70 -3.89
C ARG A 302 -10.88 12.97 -2.69
N VAL A 303 -10.81 12.04 -1.74
CA VAL A 303 -11.49 12.14 -0.46
C VAL A 303 -10.48 12.54 0.61
N GLY A 304 -10.77 13.68 1.24
CA GLY A 304 -10.03 14.22 2.36
C GLY A 304 -8.70 14.91 2.05
N GLY A 305 -8.43 15.93 2.85
CA GLY A 305 -7.35 16.87 2.64
C GLY A 305 -7.72 17.94 1.62
N ILE A 306 -8.50 18.93 2.10
CA ILE A 306 -8.60 20.32 1.63
C ILE A 306 -7.67 20.56 0.44
N ALA A 307 -8.17 20.93 -0.74
CA ALA A 307 -7.33 21.51 -1.77
C ALA A 307 -6.69 22.76 -1.17
N THR A 308 -5.52 22.59 -0.56
CA THR A 308 -5.01 23.58 0.36
C THR A 308 -4.45 24.72 -0.47
N SER A 309 -4.64 25.95 0.00
CA SER A 309 -3.82 27.08 -0.44
C SER A 309 -2.33 26.70 -0.47
N ARG A 310 -1.89 25.83 0.46
CA ARG A 310 -0.54 25.26 0.51
C ARG A 310 -0.15 24.46 -0.75
N HIS A 311 -1.02 23.64 -1.32
CA HIS A 311 -0.71 22.90 -2.56
C HIS A 311 -0.57 23.84 -3.75
N ALA A 312 -1.49 24.80 -3.90
CA ALA A 312 -1.35 25.85 -4.92
C ALA A 312 -0.04 26.62 -4.74
N THR A 313 0.25 27.11 -3.53
CA THR A 313 1.52 27.80 -3.21
C THR A 313 2.75 26.93 -3.49
N MET A 314 2.69 25.63 -3.21
CA MET A 314 3.78 24.70 -3.48
C MET A 314 4.05 24.55 -4.98
N LEU A 315 3.01 24.43 -5.80
CA LEU A 315 3.15 24.42 -7.27
C LEU A 315 3.61 25.77 -7.82
N THR A 316 3.17 26.88 -7.24
CA THR A 316 3.68 28.21 -7.59
C THR A 316 5.17 28.34 -7.27
N ASN A 317 5.60 27.89 -6.10
CA ASN A 317 7.00 27.92 -5.70
C ASN A 317 7.86 27.00 -6.59
N SER A 318 7.34 25.82 -6.95
CA SER A 318 8.07 24.91 -7.84
C SER A 318 8.17 25.45 -9.27
N PHE A 319 7.12 26.15 -9.75
CA PHE A 319 7.16 26.89 -11.00
C PHE A 319 8.19 28.02 -10.98
N GLN A 320 8.26 28.79 -9.89
CA GLN A 320 9.26 29.85 -9.72
C GLN A 320 10.68 29.29 -9.71
N LEU A 321 10.90 28.15 -9.04
CA LEU A 321 12.19 27.46 -9.03
C LEU A 321 12.55 26.97 -10.44
N TRP A 322 11.61 26.38 -11.17
CA TRP A 322 11.80 25.98 -12.57
C TRP A 322 12.17 27.16 -13.46
N LEU A 323 11.47 28.30 -13.33
CA LEU A 323 11.78 29.53 -14.05
C LEU A 323 13.18 30.06 -13.73
N ALA A 324 13.58 30.04 -12.45
CA ALA A 324 14.91 30.46 -12.02
C ALA A 324 15.99 29.59 -12.66
N THR A 325 15.85 28.25 -12.59
CA THR A 325 16.80 27.32 -13.23
C THR A 325 16.85 27.51 -14.76
N TYR A 326 15.69 27.73 -15.40
CA TYR A 326 15.66 27.98 -16.84
C TYR A 326 16.46 29.25 -17.19
N ARG A 327 16.23 30.35 -16.47
CA ARG A 327 16.97 31.61 -16.70
C ARG A 327 18.46 31.45 -16.45
N GLU A 328 18.86 30.78 -15.37
CA GLU A 328 20.27 30.49 -15.08
C GLU A 328 20.94 29.72 -16.23
N ARG A 329 20.25 28.72 -16.80
CA ARG A 329 20.75 27.95 -17.95
C ARG A 329 20.83 28.79 -19.23
N LEU A 330 19.86 29.69 -19.46
CA LEU A 330 19.92 30.64 -20.58
C LEU A 330 21.09 31.61 -20.44
N GLU A 331 21.31 32.17 -19.24
CA GLU A 331 22.44 33.06 -18.94
C GLU A 331 23.77 32.35 -19.13
N GLY A 332 23.89 31.14 -18.60
CA GLY A 332 25.08 30.31 -18.78
C GLY A 332 25.37 30.04 -20.26
N CYS A 333 24.35 29.67 -21.04
CA CYS A 333 24.49 29.47 -22.49
C CYS A 333 24.91 30.76 -23.22
N PHE A 334 24.29 31.90 -22.90
CA PHE A 334 24.65 33.18 -23.50
C PHE A 334 26.09 33.59 -23.18
N ALA A 335 26.52 33.41 -21.92
CA ALA A 335 27.88 33.71 -21.48
C ALA A 335 28.92 32.82 -22.20
N VAL A 336 28.65 31.52 -22.34
CA VAL A 336 29.51 30.58 -23.08
C VAL A 336 29.63 31.00 -24.54
N LEU A 337 28.52 31.28 -25.23
CA LEU A 337 28.54 31.73 -26.62
C LEU A 337 29.31 33.03 -26.83
N ARG A 338 29.22 33.98 -25.88
CA ARG A 338 30.00 35.22 -25.92
C ARG A 338 31.49 34.96 -25.72
N GLN A 339 31.84 34.10 -24.76
CA GLN A 339 33.22 33.70 -24.49
C GLN A 339 33.83 32.95 -25.68
N ASP A 340 33.05 32.14 -26.40
CA ASP A 340 33.50 31.44 -27.59
C ASP A 340 33.88 32.40 -28.72
N LEU A 341 33.06 33.42 -28.97
CA LEU A 341 33.40 34.47 -29.94
C LEU A 341 34.66 35.23 -29.55
N GLN A 342 34.85 35.53 -28.26
CA GLN A 342 36.08 36.15 -27.76
C GLN A 342 37.30 35.26 -27.97
N SER A 343 37.15 33.96 -27.69
CA SER A 343 38.22 32.97 -27.88
C SER A 343 38.59 32.81 -29.36
N LEU A 344 37.61 32.83 -30.27
CA LEU A 344 37.86 32.84 -31.71
C LEU A 344 38.65 34.08 -32.16
N ARG A 345 38.36 35.26 -31.62
CA ARG A 345 39.17 36.47 -31.89
C ARG A 345 40.60 36.33 -31.38
N GLN A 346 40.79 35.75 -30.20
CA GLN A 346 42.12 35.51 -29.65
C GLN A 346 42.91 34.53 -30.53
N VAL A 347 42.31 33.39 -30.91
CA VAL A 347 42.96 32.40 -31.78
C VAL A 347 43.31 33.02 -33.14
N HIS A 348 42.45 33.87 -33.71
CA HIS A 348 42.78 34.61 -34.93
C HIS A 348 43.99 35.53 -34.75
N SER A 349 44.02 36.30 -33.65
CA SER A 349 45.17 37.16 -33.31
C SER A 349 46.45 36.35 -33.14
N ASP A 350 46.40 35.20 -32.46
CA ASP A 350 47.56 34.33 -32.24
C ASP A 350 48.08 33.75 -33.56
N LEU A 351 47.17 33.36 -34.47
CA LEU A 351 47.50 32.88 -35.81
C LEU A 351 48.22 33.93 -36.66
N LEU A 352 47.94 35.21 -36.49
CA LEU A 352 48.63 36.30 -37.21
C LEU A 352 50.07 36.53 -36.72
N VAL A 353 50.40 36.15 -35.48
CA VAL A 353 51.72 36.39 -34.87
C VAL A 353 52.71 35.25 -35.16
N ILE A 354 52.23 34.05 -35.51
CA ILE A 354 53.10 32.88 -35.77
C ILE A 354 53.99 33.16 -36.99
N LYS A 355 55.29 33.36 -36.74
CA LYS A 355 56.32 33.44 -37.79
C LYS A 355 56.63 32.04 -38.33
N LEU A 356 56.68 31.91 -39.66
CA LEU A 356 56.92 30.66 -40.41
C LEU A 356 58.37 30.14 -40.33
N GLU A 357 58.90 29.90 -39.13
CA GLU A 357 60.08 29.02 -39.02
C GLU A 357 59.61 27.55 -39.04
N PRO A 358 60.21 26.67 -39.87
CA PRO A 358 59.69 25.30 -40.10
C PRO A 358 59.49 24.46 -38.83
N ASN A 359 60.33 24.66 -37.81
CA ASN A 359 60.26 23.91 -36.55
C ASN A 359 59.27 24.53 -35.55
N THR A 360 58.95 25.82 -35.64
CA THR A 360 57.96 26.48 -34.76
C THR A 360 56.53 26.25 -35.25
N VAL A 361 56.33 26.08 -36.55
CA VAL A 361 55.00 25.84 -37.16
C VAL A 361 54.31 24.61 -36.57
N ARG A 362 55.03 23.48 -36.40
CA ARG A 362 54.42 22.25 -35.86
C ARG A 362 53.98 22.40 -34.39
N ASN A 363 54.80 23.05 -33.57
CA ASN A 363 54.47 23.26 -32.15
C ASN A 363 53.30 24.23 -32.02
N ALA A 364 53.29 25.31 -32.80
CA ALA A 364 52.19 26.26 -32.83
C ALA A 364 50.88 25.61 -33.33
N LEU A 365 50.94 24.75 -34.35
CA LEU A 365 49.78 23.99 -34.81
C LEU A 365 49.22 23.05 -33.73
N ASN A 366 50.08 22.38 -32.96
CA ASN A 366 49.65 21.51 -31.86
C ASN A 366 49.00 22.31 -30.71
N GLU A 367 49.53 23.50 -30.41
CA GLU A 367 48.97 24.39 -29.39
C GLU A 367 47.60 24.94 -29.81
N VAL A 368 47.48 25.37 -31.08
CA VAL A 368 46.22 25.83 -31.67
C VAL A 368 45.20 24.69 -31.76
N ASP A 369 45.60 23.48 -32.17
CA ASP A 369 44.73 22.29 -32.16
C ASP A 369 44.26 21.96 -30.73
N GLY A 370 45.16 22.04 -29.75
CA GLY A 370 44.83 21.87 -28.34
C GLY A 370 43.82 22.90 -27.84
N ALA A 371 44.00 24.18 -28.20
CA ALA A 371 43.07 25.25 -27.89
C ALA A 371 41.69 25.00 -28.50
N PHE A 372 41.64 24.63 -29.78
CA PHE A 372 40.39 24.31 -30.48
C PHE A 372 39.68 23.10 -29.87
N ARG A 373 40.39 22.01 -29.56
CA ARG A 373 39.78 20.82 -28.93
C ARG A 373 39.24 21.13 -27.53
N ASN A 374 39.99 21.90 -26.74
CA ASN A 374 39.54 22.34 -25.42
C ASN A 374 38.32 23.25 -25.52
N GLN A 375 38.27 24.12 -26.54
CA GLN A 375 37.12 24.97 -26.82
C GLN A 375 35.91 24.14 -27.27
N SER A 376 36.04 23.22 -28.22
CA SER A 376 34.91 22.36 -28.67
C SER A 376 34.28 21.55 -27.54
N ARG A 377 35.07 21.14 -26.53
CA ARG A 377 34.55 20.44 -25.35
C ARG A 377 33.78 21.34 -24.39
N ARG A 378 33.96 22.66 -24.47
CA ARG A 378 33.31 23.67 -23.62
C ARG A 378 32.21 24.44 -24.36
N ALA A 379 32.25 24.48 -25.69
CA ALA A 379 31.47 25.36 -26.55
C ALA A 379 30.02 24.92 -26.84
N THR A 380 29.54 23.88 -26.17
CA THR A 380 28.14 23.47 -26.30
C THR A 380 27.37 24.05 -25.12
N CYS A 381 26.41 24.93 -25.41
CA CYS A 381 25.32 25.13 -24.46
C CYS A 381 24.79 23.75 -24.06
N TYR A 382 24.61 23.52 -22.76
CA TYR A 382 24.10 22.24 -22.25
C TYR A 382 22.94 21.77 -23.11
N ASP A 383 22.94 20.49 -23.51
CA ASP A 383 21.85 19.89 -24.28
C ASP A 383 20.49 20.16 -23.63
N ASP A 384 20.48 20.30 -22.29
CA ASP A 384 19.31 20.60 -21.48
C ASP A 384 19.25 22.07 -21.02
N ILE A 385 19.10 23.04 -21.93
CA ILE A 385 18.71 24.41 -21.52
C ILE A 385 17.36 24.37 -20.77
N ARG A 386 16.47 23.48 -21.21
CA ARG A 386 15.13 23.27 -20.62
C ARG A 386 15.24 22.35 -19.40
N PRO A 387 14.87 22.81 -18.19
CA PRO A 387 14.79 21.92 -17.04
C PRO A 387 13.66 20.90 -17.23
N TYR A 388 13.90 19.64 -16.84
CA TYR A 388 12.89 18.57 -16.91
C TYR A 388 11.72 18.89 -15.98
N THR A 389 10.53 19.13 -16.54
CA THR A 389 9.33 19.52 -15.77
C THR A 389 8.98 18.52 -14.67
N LYS A 390 9.22 17.23 -14.88
CA LYS A 390 8.95 16.15 -13.89
C LYS A 390 9.68 16.34 -12.56
N GLU A 391 10.88 16.93 -12.57
CA GLU A 391 11.66 17.16 -11.35
C GLU A 391 11.06 18.27 -10.46
N TYR A 392 10.22 19.12 -11.04
CA TYR A 392 9.60 20.28 -10.39
C TYR A 392 8.12 20.07 -10.06
N ILE A 393 7.52 18.98 -10.54
CA ILE A 393 6.18 18.57 -10.13
C ILE A 393 6.37 17.72 -8.88
N LEU A 394 6.26 18.37 -7.73
CA LEU A 394 6.35 17.69 -6.45
C LEU A 394 5.07 16.91 -6.20
N ASP A 395 5.19 15.60 -6.00
CA ASP A 395 4.07 14.81 -5.50
C ASP A 395 3.60 15.39 -4.17
N ARG A 396 2.29 15.66 -4.09
CA ARG A 396 1.69 16.18 -2.86
C ARG A 396 1.84 15.13 -1.77
N SER A 397 2.73 15.39 -0.82
CA SER A 397 2.74 14.62 0.42
C SER A 397 1.48 14.96 1.20
N GLY A 398 0.57 13.99 1.31
CA GLY A 398 -0.63 14.14 2.13
C GLY A 398 -0.23 14.41 3.58
N PRO A 399 -1.08 15.08 4.39
CA PRO A 399 -0.81 15.25 5.83
C PRO A 399 -0.52 13.91 6.51
N VAL A 400 -1.14 12.86 6.00
CA VAL A 400 -0.97 11.48 6.42
C VAL A 400 0.45 10.98 6.18
N GLU A 401 1.11 11.32 5.07
CA GLU A 401 2.47 10.85 4.75
C GLU A 401 3.53 11.34 5.75
N THR A 402 3.26 12.40 6.51
CA THR A 402 4.15 12.89 7.57
C THR A 402 4.16 11.99 8.82
N LEU A 403 3.21 11.06 8.96
CA LEU A 403 3.12 10.11 10.08
C LEU A 403 4.05 8.89 9.92
N GLY A 404 5.04 8.96 9.03
CA GLY A 404 5.98 7.87 8.75
C GLY A 404 5.28 6.64 8.17
N HIS A 405 5.61 5.45 8.65
CA HIS A 405 5.09 4.19 8.10
C HIS A 405 3.57 4.05 8.17
N PHE A 406 2.95 4.46 9.28
CA PHE A 406 1.48 4.52 9.41
C PHE A 406 0.87 5.46 8.38
N GLY A 407 1.56 6.58 8.17
CA GLY A 407 1.22 7.58 7.18
C GLY A 407 1.18 7.05 5.76
N THR A 408 2.24 6.37 5.35
CA THR A 408 2.34 5.76 4.02
C THR A 408 1.24 4.72 3.79
N ALA A 409 0.89 3.93 4.81
CA ALA A 409 -0.19 2.94 4.72
C ALA A 409 -1.58 3.56 4.66
N ALA A 410 -1.85 4.57 5.49
CA ALA A 410 -3.11 5.29 5.47
C ALA A 410 -3.26 6.13 4.18
N ALA A 411 -2.17 6.72 3.67
CA ALA A 411 -2.16 7.40 2.37
C ALA A 411 -2.52 6.44 1.22
N TRP A 412 -2.07 5.19 1.27
CA TRP A 412 -2.48 4.18 0.29
C TRP A 412 -3.94 3.79 0.40
N LEU A 413 -4.46 3.59 1.61
CA LEU A 413 -5.91 3.38 1.79
C LEU A 413 -6.69 4.56 1.19
N LEU A 414 -6.25 5.78 1.43
CA LEU A 414 -6.88 6.99 0.88
C LEU A 414 -6.80 7.06 -0.65
N ARG A 415 -5.66 6.64 -1.25
CA ARG A 415 -5.48 6.57 -2.70
C ARG A 415 -6.44 5.58 -3.39
N THR A 416 -7.00 4.62 -2.66
CA THR A 416 -8.01 3.71 -3.24
C THR A 416 -9.37 4.35 -3.43
N GLU A 417 -9.60 5.54 -2.83
CA GLU A 417 -10.87 6.29 -2.89
C GLU A 417 -12.10 5.49 -2.42
N SER A 418 -11.88 4.34 -1.76
CA SER A 418 -12.94 3.48 -1.24
C SER A 418 -12.95 3.50 0.29
N GLN A 419 -13.92 4.21 0.84
CA GLN A 419 -14.18 4.21 2.29
C GLN A 419 -14.48 2.79 2.79
N GLU A 420 -15.15 1.97 1.98
CA GLU A 420 -15.45 0.56 2.27
C GLU A 420 -14.18 -0.24 2.48
N LEU A 421 -13.17 -0.05 1.63
CA LEU A 421 -11.90 -0.74 1.75
C LEU A 421 -11.19 -0.38 3.05
N ALA A 422 -11.11 0.92 3.36
CA ALA A 422 -10.51 1.38 4.61
C ALA A 422 -11.24 0.83 5.84
N LEU A 423 -12.56 0.76 5.77
CA LEU A 423 -13.40 0.19 6.82
C LEU A 423 -13.20 -1.33 6.95
N ILE A 424 -13.10 -2.08 5.86
CA ILE A 424 -12.79 -3.52 5.88
C ILE A 424 -11.41 -3.76 6.51
N VAL A 425 -10.39 -2.98 6.12
CA VAL A 425 -9.04 -3.11 6.68
C VAL A 425 -9.02 -2.83 8.18
N GLY A 426 -9.74 -1.80 8.63
CA GLY A 426 -9.90 -1.53 10.05
C GLY A 426 -10.66 -2.64 10.79
N LEU A 427 -11.75 -3.15 10.22
CA LEU A 427 -12.50 -4.27 10.78
C LEU A 427 -11.65 -5.53 10.91
N LEU A 428 -10.82 -5.82 9.91
CA LEU A 428 -9.87 -6.93 9.98
C LEU A 428 -8.85 -6.74 11.12
N GLY A 429 -8.29 -5.52 11.25
CA GLY A 429 -7.39 -5.18 12.36
C GLY A 429 -8.04 -5.35 13.73
N PHE A 430 -9.19 -4.71 13.95
CA PHE A 430 -9.92 -4.77 15.23
C PHE A 430 -10.48 -6.15 15.54
N GLY A 431 -10.99 -6.86 14.53
CA GLY A 431 -11.49 -8.21 14.67
C GLY A 431 -10.36 -9.19 15.02
N PHE A 432 -9.23 -9.11 14.33
CA PHE A 432 -8.09 -9.97 14.64
C PHE A 432 -7.48 -9.64 16.01
N PHE A 433 -7.33 -8.36 16.34
CA PHE A 433 -6.82 -7.89 17.63
C PHE A 433 -7.72 -8.36 18.79
N GLY A 434 -9.04 -8.21 18.66
CA GLY A 434 -10.01 -8.66 19.67
C GLY A 434 -10.00 -10.17 19.86
N ALA A 435 -9.91 -10.94 18.78
CA ALA A 435 -9.85 -12.40 18.86
C ALA A 435 -8.53 -12.90 19.49
N LEU A 436 -7.40 -12.26 19.20
CA LEU A 436 -6.12 -12.56 19.83
C LEU A 436 -6.15 -12.22 21.32
N ALA A 437 -6.64 -11.04 21.70
CA ALA A 437 -6.74 -10.62 23.08
C ALA A 437 -7.62 -11.56 23.92
N ALA A 438 -8.79 -11.95 23.40
CA ALA A 438 -9.69 -12.87 24.08
C ALA A 438 -9.07 -14.26 24.26
N SER A 439 -8.42 -14.79 23.22
CA SER A 439 -7.75 -16.09 23.28
C SER A 439 -6.61 -16.06 24.29
N PHE A 440 -5.79 -15.00 24.26
CA PHE A 440 -4.68 -14.81 25.18
C PHE A 440 -5.15 -14.75 26.64
N ILE A 441 -6.18 -13.95 26.94
CA ILE A 441 -6.71 -13.80 28.31
C ILE A 441 -7.25 -15.14 28.83
N LYS A 442 -8.02 -15.88 28.02
CA LYS A 442 -8.59 -17.17 28.44
C LYS A 442 -7.52 -18.22 28.72
N GLU A 443 -6.52 -18.30 27.86
CA GLU A 443 -5.45 -19.28 28.01
C GLU A 443 -4.56 -18.90 29.20
N PHE A 444 -4.20 -17.63 29.35
CA PHE A 444 -3.40 -17.14 30.49
C PHE A 444 -4.13 -17.24 31.84
N ALA A 445 -5.44 -16.97 31.89
CA ALA A 445 -6.22 -17.05 33.12
C ALA A 445 -6.65 -18.49 33.47
N GLY A 446 -6.73 -19.37 32.48
CA GLY A 446 -7.26 -20.73 32.62
C GLY A 446 -6.24 -21.80 33.00
N THR A 447 -4.94 -21.59 32.73
CA THR A 447 -3.89 -22.55 33.08
C THR A 447 -3.16 -22.14 34.37
N PRO A 448 -3.31 -22.90 35.47
CA PRO A 448 -2.49 -22.71 36.66
C PRO A 448 -1.06 -23.18 36.35
N GLY A 449 -0.18 -22.20 36.11
CA GLY A 449 1.20 -22.39 35.69
C GLY A 449 1.49 -21.39 34.59
N ASN A 450 2.49 -20.53 34.77
CA ASN A 450 2.85 -19.43 33.85
C ASN A 450 3.39 -19.92 32.48
N GLU A 451 2.87 -21.00 31.94
CA GLU A 451 3.19 -21.50 30.62
C GLU A 451 2.54 -20.59 29.58
N LEU A 452 3.36 -20.13 28.64
CA LEU A 452 2.90 -19.25 27.57
C LEU A 452 1.97 -20.03 26.62
N PRO A 453 0.88 -19.39 26.16
CA PRO A 453 -0.13 -20.04 25.35
C PRO A 453 0.46 -20.53 24.01
N ALA A 454 0.00 -21.67 23.51
CA ALA A 454 0.65 -22.32 22.36
C ALA A 454 0.36 -21.61 21.03
N VAL A 455 1.33 -21.49 20.12
CA VAL A 455 1.17 -20.80 18.81
C VAL A 455 -0.06 -21.26 17.99
N GLY A 456 -0.56 -22.47 18.26
CA GLY A 456 -1.73 -23.05 17.63
C GLY A 456 -3.02 -22.22 17.74
N PHE A 457 -3.14 -21.24 18.65
CA PHE A 457 -4.36 -20.41 18.75
C PHE A 457 -4.39 -19.22 17.78
N ILE A 458 -3.26 -18.83 17.17
CA ILE A 458 -3.22 -17.67 16.27
C ILE A 458 -4.14 -17.87 15.06
N LEU A 459 -4.13 -19.06 14.46
CA LEU A 459 -4.96 -19.36 13.29
C LEU A 459 -6.47 -19.38 13.62
N PRO A 460 -6.93 -20.06 14.69
CA PRO A 460 -8.30 -19.90 15.19
C PRO A 460 -8.69 -18.45 15.48
N ALA A 461 -7.81 -17.67 16.10
CA ALA A 461 -8.06 -16.25 16.37
C ALA A 461 -8.21 -15.44 15.08
N LEU A 462 -7.38 -15.69 14.07
CA LEU A 462 -7.50 -15.06 12.75
C LEU A 462 -8.84 -15.40 12.09
N VAL A 463 -9.23 -16.68 12.06
CA VAL A 463 -10.51 -17.10 11.47
C VAL A 463 -11.70 -16.45 12.18
N ARG A 464 -11.65 -16.38 13.52
CA ARG A 464 -12.68 -15.70 14.33
C ARG A 464 -12.73 -14.20 14.07
N GLY A 465 -11.57 -13.54 14.03
CA GLY A 465 -11.46 -12.11 13.78
C GLY A 465 -11.96 -11.72 12.40
N VAL A 466 -11.57 -12.46 11.36
CA VAL A 466 -12.05 -12.28 9.98
C VAL A 466 -13.56 -12.55 9.90
N GLY A 467 -14.05 -13.61 10.56
CA GLY A 467 -15.48 -13.92 10.61
C GLY A 467 -16.30 -12.79 11.25
N ALA A 468 -15.83 -12.25 12.37
CA ALA A 468 -16.45 -11.10 13.04
C ALA A 468 -16.43 -9.84 12.14
N ALA A 469 -15.30 -9.56 11.50
CA ALA A 469 -15.15 -8.44 10.56
C ALA A 469 -16.15 -8.52 9.40
N ILE A 470 -16.29 -9.68 8.76
CA ILE A 470 -17.24 -9.88 7.66
C ILE A 470 -18.68 -9.71 8.14
N LEU A 471 -19.05 -10.34 9.26
CA LEU A 471 -20.40 -10.24 9.79
C LEU A 471 -20.77 -8.80 10.16
N VAL A 472 -19.88 -8.09 10.84
CA VAL A 472 -20.11 -6.69 11.22
C VAL A 472 -20.13 -5.78 10.00
N PHE A 473 -19.29 -6.01 8.99
CA PHE A 473 -19.34 -5.26 7.74
C PHE A 473 -20.69 -5.44 7.03
N LEU A 474 -21.14 -6.68 6.86
CA LEU A 474 -22.41 -7.01 6.23
C LEU A 474 -23.60 -6.45 7.02
N LEU A 475 -23.55 -6.49 8.35
CA LEU A 475 -24.57 -5.92 9.20
C LEU A 475 -24.58 -4.39 9.14
N ALA A 476 -23.41 -3.75 9.12
CA ALA A 476 -23.27 -2.30 9.03
C ALA A 476 -23.72 -1.75 7.67
N LYS A 477 -23.42 -2.42 6.56
CA LYS A 477 -23.82 -1.97 5.21
C LYS A 477 -25.21 -2.47 4.81
N GLY A 478 -25.54 -3.73 5.05
CA GLY A 478 -26.82 -4.33 4.68
C GLY A 478 -27.93 -4.09 5.69
N GLY A 479 -27.61 -4.12 6.99
CA GLY A 479 -28.60 -3.91 8.06
C GLY A 479 -29.04 -2.46 8.20
N THR A 480 -28.12 -1.50 8.05
CA THR A 480 -28.49 -0.07 8.08
C THR A 480 -29.28 0.34 6.85
N ALA A 481 -28.97 -0.21 5.67
CA ALA A 481 -29.72 0.07 4.43
C ALA A 481 -31.23 -0.23 4.54
N ILE A 482 -31.63 -1.17 5.41
CA ILE A 482 -33.05 -1.50 5.65
C ILE A 482 -33.70 -0.49 6.61
N LEU A 483 -32.95 0.04 7.57
CA LEU A 483 -33.47 0.86 8.68
C LEU A 483 -33.37 2.37 8.41
N THR A 484 -32.39 2.82 7.63
CA THR A 484 -32.16 4.23 7.34
C THR A 484 -32.53 4.54 5.89
N ARG A 485 -33.63 5.28 5.68
CA ARG A 485 -34.04 5.81 4.35
C ARG A 485 -33.17 6.97 3.86
N GLY A 486 -31.93 7.12 4.32
CA GLY A 486 -31.04 8.20 3.93
C GLY A 486 -29.57 7.78 3.99
N ASP A 487 -28.73 8.47 3.22
CA ASP A 487 -27.28 8.27 3.10
C ASP A 487 -26.49 8.65 4.37
N ALA A 488 -27.04 8.39 5.55
CA ALA A 488 -26.33 8.57 6.80
C ALA A 488 -25.26 7.47 6.90
N SER A 489 -24.01 7.82 6.59
CA SER A 489 -22.89 6.91 6.75
C SER A 489 -22.76 6.54 8.24
N PRO A 490 -22.82 5.23 8.59
CA PRO A 490 -22.72 4.82 9.98
C PRO A 490 -21.35 5.20 10.55
N ASN A 491 -21.34 5.66 11.80
CA ASN A 491 -20.11 6.07 12.48
C ASN A 491 -19.11 4.89 12.51
N ALA A 492 -18.01 5.01 11.77
CA ALA A 492 -17.03 3.95 11.62
C ALA A 492 -16.40 3.52 12.96
N TYR A 493 -16.29 4.42 13.93
CA TYR A 493 -15.80 4.08 15.26
C TYR A 493 -16.75 3.14 16.00
N ALA A 494 -18.07 3.35 15.87
CA ALA A 494 -19.06 2.44 16.44
C ALA A 494 -18.97 1.05 15.78
N ILE A 495 -18.73 1.00 14.47
CA ILE A 495 -18.53 -0.25 13.72
C ILE A 495 -17.28 -0.99 14.18
N PHE A 496 -16.16 -0.28 14.41
CA PHE A 496 -14.93 -0.87 14.92
C PHE A 496 -15.08 -1.43 16.33
N VAL A 497 -15.75 -0.70 17.22
CA VAL A 497 -16.06 -1.19 18.56
C VAL A 497 -16.95 -2.42 18.50
N ALA A 498 -17.99 -2.41 17.66
CA ALA A 498 -18.86 -3.57 17.47
C ALA A 498 -18.09 -4.79 16.96
N CYS A 499 -17.16 -4.62 16.02
CA CYS A 499 -16.30 -5.68 15.52
C CYS A 499 -15.35 -6.23 16.57
N PHE A 500 -14.74 -5.35 17.37
CA PHE A 500 -13.89 -5.77 18.47
C PHE A 500 -14.68 -6.60 19.48
N VAL A 501 -15.85 -6.12 19.92
CA VAL A 501 -16.75 -6.84 20.83
C VAL A 501 -17.17 -8.19 20.24
N ALA A 502 -17.62 -8.19 18.97
CA ALA A 502 -18.03 -9.42 18.29
C ALA A 502 -16.88 -10.44 18.20
N ALA A 503 -15.65 -9.99 17.95
CA ALA A 503 -14.48 -10.85 17.92
C ALA A 503 -14.13 -11.41 19.30
N VAL A 504 -14.18 -10.58 20.34
CA VAL A 504 -13.90 -10.99 21.73
C VAL A 504 -14.86 -12.08 22.19
N PHE A 505 -16.16 -11.93 21.93
CA PHE A 505 -17.19 -12.90 22.34
C PHE A 505 -17.44 -14.01 21.32
N SER A 506 -16.77 -13.99 20.17
CA SER A 506 -17.01 -14.94 19.08
C SER A 506 -16.87 -16.40 19.52
N GLU A 507 -15.92 -16.69 20.42
CA GLU A 507 -15.65 -18.05 20.86
C GLU A 507 -16.80 -18.66 21.67
N ASP A 508 -17.47 -17.87 22.50
CA ASP A 508 -18.59 -18.34 23.32
C ASP A 508 -19.81 -18.62 22.44
N VAL A 509 -20.00 -17.78 21.41
CA VAL A 509 -21.01 -18.02 20.38
C VAL A 509 -20.70 -19.30 19.59
N TRP A 510 -19.43 -19.52 19.20
CA TRP A 510 -19.02 -20.74 18.48
C TRP A 510 -19.08 -22.00 19.34
N SER A 511 -18.77 -21.92 20.64
CA SER A 511 -18.87 -23.05 21.56
C SER A 511 -20.34 -23.44 21.82
N TRP A 512 -21.20 -22.44 21.98
CA TRP A 512 -22.65 -22.63 22.05
C TRP A 512 -23.20 -23.25 20.76
N ALA A 513 -22.82 -22.72 19.59
CA ALA A 513 -23.26 -23.20 18.29
C ALA A 513 -22.84 -24.66 18.05
N ARG A 514 -21.59 -25.03 18.39
CA ARG A 514 -21.10 -26.42 18.30
C ARG A 514 -21.85 -27.36 19.24
N THR A 515 -22.09 -26.94 20.48
CA THR A 515 -22.88 -27.72 21.45
C THR A 515 -24.30 -27.94 20.94
N ARG A 516 -24.94 -26.91 20.38
CA ARG A 516 -26.27 -27.00 19.81
C ARG A 516 -26.32 -27.89 18.57
N GLN A 517 -25.34 -27.74 17.67
CA GLN A 517 -25.21 -28.58 16.48
C GLN A 517 -25.02 -30.05 16.86
N LYS A 518 -24.13 -30.33 17.83
CA LYS A 518 -23.90 -31.70 18.32
C LYS A 518 -25.17 -32.30 18.91
N ARG A 519 -25.92 -31.56 19.74
CA ARG A 519 -27.23 -32.00 20.25
C ARG A 519 -28.26 -32.30 19.15
N GLN A 520 -28.23 -31.57 18.03
CA GLN A 520 -29.11 -31.84 16.89
C GLN A 520 -28.70 -33.07 16.08
N PHE A 521 -27.40 -33.38 15.99
CA PHE A 521 -26.92 -34.58 15.30
C PHE A 521 -26.99 -35.84 16.16
N ASP A 522 -26.79 -35.71 17.47
CA ASP A 522 -26.88 -36.82 18.44
C ASP A 522 -28.37 -37.11 18.81
N GLY A 523 -29.28 -36.20 18.47
CA GLY A 523 -30.68 -36.17 18.91
C GLY A 523 -31.72 -36.70 17.92
N ASP A 524 -31.46 -37.83 17.27
CA ASP A 524 -32.52 -38.67 16.64
C ASP A 524 -32.34 -40.18 16.88
N ASN A 525 -31.35 -40.59 17.70
CA ASN A 525 -31.13 -42.01 18.05
C ASN A 525 -31.45 -42.31 19.53
N GLY A 526 -32.07 -41.38 20.25
CA GLY A 526 -32.16 -41.42 21.72
C GLY A 526 -33.55 -41.21 22.30
N SER A 527 -34.64 -41.44 21.55
CA SER A 527 -35.95 -41.66 22.15
C SER A 527 -36.16 -43.15 22.40
N ASP A 528 -35.45 -43.66 23.41
CA ASP A 528 -35.93 -44.73 24.26
C ASP A 528 -37.20 -44.23 24.98
N SER A 529 -38.32 -44.41 24.31
CA SER A 529 -39.69 -44.31 24.83
C SER A 529 -40.07 -45.62 25.54
N SER A 530 -39.26 -46.09 26.48
CA SER A 530 -39.51 -47.33 27.22
C SER A 530 -39.01 -47.27 28.65
N LYS A 531 -39.49 -46.28 29.41
CA LYS A 531 -39.48 -46.38 30.88
C LYS A 531 -40.91 -46.71 31.35
N PRO A 532 -41.22 -47.98 31.71
CA PRO A 532 -42.48 -48.31 32.34
C PRO A 532 -42.53 -47.73 33.75
N ALA A 533 -43.71 -47.25 34.12
CA ALA A 533 -44.03 -46.68 35.41
C ALA A 533 -43.71 -47.67 36.55
N ALA A 534 -42.78 -47.28 37.43
CA ALA A 534 -42.63 -47.88 38.74
C ALA A 534 -43.47 -47.08 39.74
N GLN A 535 -44.39 -47.79 40.39
CA GLN A 535 -45.34 -47.32 41.39
C GLN A 535 -44.66 -46.71 42.64
N PRO A 536 -45.40 -45.87 43.38
CA PRO A 536 -44.95 -45.28 44.64
C PRO A 536 -45.01 -46.33 45.76
N THR A 537 -43.92 -46.48 46.51
CA THR A 537 -43.95 -47.11 47.84
C THR A 537 -43.58 -46.08 48.90
N GLU A 538 -44.65 -45.69 49.58
CA GLU A 538 -44.78 -45.17 50.92
C GLU A 538 -44.00 -46.04 51.93
N ASN A 539 -43.19 -45.38 52.79
CA ASN A 539 -42.82 -45.74 54.17
C ASN A 539 -41.53 -44.95 54.53
N SER A 540 -41.57 -43.91 55.37
CA SER A 540 -41.82 -43.88 56.82
C SER A 540 -40.50 -43.59 57.54
N ALA A 541 -40.48 -42.43 58.20
CA ALA A 541 -39.76 -42.06 59.41
C ALA A 541 -38.53 -42.90 59.81
N ASN A 542 -37.37 -42.26 59.89
CA ASN A 542 -36.70 -42.19 61.18
C ASN A 542 -35.80 -40.95 61.32
N GLU A 543 -36.25 -40.09 62.21
CA GLU A 543 -35.60 -38.98 62.88
C GLU A 543 -34.82 -39.55 64.07
N THR A 544 -33.50 -39.35 64.15
CA THR A 544 -32.77 -39.04 65.41
C THR A 544 -31.27 -38.85 65.21
N ASP A 545 -30.79 -37.74 65.77
CA ASP A 545 -29.53 -37.58 66.51
C ASP A 545 -28.17 -37.86 65.84
N ARG A 546 -27.42 -36.79 65.59
CA ARG A 546 -26.27 -36.44 66.46
C ARG A 546 -25.64 -35.10 66.11
N ALA A 547 -25.73 -34.17 67.07
CA ALA A 547 -24.77 -33.09 67.26
C ALA A 547 -23.81 -33.50 68.40
N THR A 548 -22.51 -33.42 68.13
CA THR A 548 -21.40 -33.33 69.12
C THR A 548 -20.18 -32.97 68.28
N THR A 549 -19.75 -31.70 68.22
CA THR A 549 -18.82 -31.06 69.16
C THR A 549 -17.59 -31.93 69.39
N ASP A 550 -16.47 -31.62 68.73
CA ASP A 550 -15.19 -31.75 69.40
C ASP A 550 -14.14 -30.79 68.83
N SER A 551 -13.15 -30.60 69.68
CA SER A 551 -12.28 -29.48 69.91
C SER A 551 -10.91 -29.75 69.28
N ARG A 552 -10.19 -28.66 68.97
CA ARG A 552 -8.72 -28.45 68.99
C ARG A 552 -7.85 -29.54 69.69
N PRO A 553 -6.50 -29.63 69.47
CA PRO A 553 -5.59 -28.51 69.12
C PRO A 553 -4.39 -28.79 68.19
N ALA A 554 -3.77 -27.67 67.78
CA ALA A 554 -2.33 -27.36 67.62
C ALA A 554 -1.33 -28.42 67.11
N THR A 555 -0.62 -28.05 66.04
CA THR A 555 0.81 -27.69 66.07
C THR A 555 1.10 -26.60 65.04
#